data_AF-A0A5C6V8H2-F1
#
_entry.id   AF-A0A5C6V8H2-F1
#
_cell.length_a   1.000
_cell.length_b   1.000
_cell.length_c   1.000
_cell.angle_alpha   90.00
_cell.angle_beta   90.00
_cell.angle_gamma   90.00
#
_symmetry.space_group_name_H-M   'P 1'
#
loop_
_entity.id
_entity.type
_entity.pdbx_description
1 polymer ?
#
loop_
_entity_poly.entity_id
_entity_poly.type
_entity_poly.pdbx_seq_one_letter_code
_entity_poly.pdbx_strand_id
1 'polypeptide(L)'
;MATLKYVRTENGKIVAFPMHHSHSDYKTLRPISAGFIEVNRGAKGTLVWKCYGYSISLDLPSKQEDTFILHNQIGYENLCKSYF
;
A
#
# COMPACT_ATOMS: atom_id res chain seq x y z
N MET A 1 7.40 -0.49 14.75
CA MET A 1 6.70 0.00 13.55
C MET A 1 7.28 -0.73 12.36
N ALA A 2 6.44 -1.13 11.40
CA ALA A 2 6.92 -1.73 10.15
C ALA A 2 6.64 -0.76 9.00
N THR A 3 7.55 -0.68 8.05
CA THR A 3 7.42 0.16 6.87
C THR A 3 7.53 -0.72 5.63
N LEU A 4 6.58 -0.57 4.73
CA LEU A 4 6.58 -1.20 3.41
C LEU A 4 6.61 -0.12 2.33
N LYS A 5 6.92 -0.52 1.10
CA LYS A 5 6.69 0.29 -0.10
C LYS A 5 5.43 -0.20 -0.78
N TYR A 6 4.83 0.66 -1.59
CA TYR A 6 3.70 0.26 -2.42
C TYR A 6 3.64 1.01 -3.74
N VAL A 7 2.92 0.42 -4.69
CA VAL A 7 2.40 1.10 -5.87
C VAL A 7 0.89 0.89 -5.98
N ARG A 8 0.18 1.88 -6.51
CA ARG A 8 -1.22 1.73 -6.94
C ARG A 8 -1.29 1.64 -8.44
N THR A 9 -1.91 0.58 -8.94
CA THR A 9 -2.14 0.37 -10.38
C THR A 9 -3.32 1.19 -10.90
N GLU A 10 -3.41 1.40 -12.21
CA GLU A 10 -4.56 2.03 -12.89
C GLU A 10 -5.91 1.40 -12.50
N ASN A 11 -5.92 0.09 -12.23
CA ASN A 11 -7.12 -0.66 -11.83
C ASN A 11 -7.49 -0.47 -10.35
N GLY A 12 -6.84 0.45 -9.63
CA GLY A 12 -7.13 0.75 -8.23
C GLY A 12 -6.60 -0.27 -7.23
N LYS A 13 -5.79 -1.25 -7.66
CA LYS A 13 -5.17 -2.24 -6.76
C LYS A 13 -3.89 -1.69 -6.13
N ILE A 14 -3.71 -1.91 -4.83
CA ILE A 14 -2.47 -1.62 -4.11
C ILE A 14 -1.61 -2.88 -4.07
N VAL A 15 -0.36 -2.74 -4.50
CA VAL A 15 0.67 -3.78 -4.41
C VAL A 15 1.71 -3.31 -3.40
N ALA A 16 1.71 -3.92 -2.22
CA ALA A 16 2.66 -3.66 -1.15
C ALA A 16 3.84 -4.63 -1.23
N PHE A 17 5.05 -4.14 -0.96
CA PHE A 17 6.28 -4.93 -1.05
C PHE A 17 7.35 -4.47 -0.06
N PRO A 18 8.35 -5.32 0.27
CA PRO A 18 9.40 -5.00 1.23
C PRO A 18 10.29 -3.82 0.81
N MET A 19 10.94 -3.20 1.80
CA MET A 19 11.79 -2.01 1.59
C MET A 19 13.01 -2.22 0.69
N HIS A 20 13.50 -3.46 0.52
CA HIS A 20 14.66 -3.74 -0.33
C HIS A 20 14.34 -3.71 -1.84
N HIS A 21 13.06 -3.79 -2.23
CA HIS A 21 12.65 -3.59 -3.61
C HIS A 21 12.53 -2.10 -3.96
N SER A 22 12.73 -1.75 -5.22
CA SER A 22 12.50 -0.41 -5.74
C SER A 22 11.09 -0.28 -6.32
N HIS A 23 10.50 0.91 -6.28
CA HIS A 23 9.25 1.17 -7.00
C HIS A 23 9.39 0.98 -8.51
N SER A 24 10.59 1.23 -9.07
CA SER A 24 10.88 1.02 -10.50
C SER A 24 10.68 -0.42 -10.95
N ASP A 25 10.85 -1.39 -10.05
CA ASP A 25 10.67 -2.82 -10.34
C ASP A 25 9.21 -3.13 -10.74
N TYR A 26 8.28 -2.25 -10.36
CA TYR A 26 6.84 -2.37 -10.61
C TYR A 26 6.34 -1.40 -11.67
N LYS A 27 7.23 -0.73 -12.43
CA LYS A 27 6.84 0.24 -13.48
C LYS A 27 5.95 -0.37 -14.56
N THR A 28 6.13 -1.66 -14.86
CA THR A 28 5.32 -2.41 -15.84
C THR A 28 3.86 -2.53 -15.46
N LEU A 29 3.51 -2.37 -14.17
CA LEU A 29 2.14 -2.38 -13.68
C LEU A 29 1.38 -1.06 -13.92
N ARG A 30 2.01 -0.08 -14.59
CA ARG A 30 1.47 1.26 -14.86
C ARG A 30 0.92 1.92 -13.58
N PRO A 31 1.80 2.22 -12.62
CA PRO A 31 1.36 2.81 -11.37
C PRO A 31 0.90 4.26 -11.56
N ILE A 32 -0.18 4.63 -10.86
CA ILE A 32 -0.76 5.99 -10.85
C ILE A 32 -0.48 6.76 -9.56
N SER A 33 0.01 6.06 -8.53
CA SER A 33 0.59 6.61 -7.31
C SER A 33 1.53 5.59 -6.69
N ALA A 34 2.48 6.07 -5.88
CA ALA A 34 3.46 5.22 -5.23
C ALA A 34 3.99 5.90 -3.96
N GLY A 35 4.41 5.09 -2.99
CA GLY A 35 4.95 5.62 -1.75
C GLY A 35 5.29 4.54 -0.74
N PHE A 36 5.11 4.89 0.52
CA PHE A 36 5.39 4.04 1.67
C PHE A 36 4.12 3.77 2.45
N ILE A 37 4.06 2.61 3.09
CA ILE A 37 3.01 2.22 4.03
C ILE A 37 3.65 2.16 5.40
N GLU A 38 3.11 2.93 6.34
CA GLU A 38 3.41 2.79 7.76
C GLU A 38 2.37 1.89 8.41
N VAL A 39 2.86 0.92 9.18
CA VAL A 39 2.02 -0.01 9.94
C VAL A 39 2.21 0.24 11.43
N ASN A 40 1.12 0.69 12.05
CA ASN A 40 1.06 0.99 13.48
C ASN A 40 0.07 0.06 14.18
N ARG A 41 0.30 -0.18 15.48
CA ARG A 41 -0.70 -0.79 16.35
C ARG A 41 -1.54 0.33 16.95
N GLY A 42 -2.84 0.32 16.64
CA GLY A 42 -3.84 1.17 17.26
C GLY A 42 -4.26 0.65 18.64
N ALA A 43 -5.15 1.41 19.28
CA ALA A 43 -5.78 1.00 20.53
C ALA A 43 -6.53 -0.34 20.33
N LYS A 44 -6.45 -1.23 21.33
CA LYS A 44 -7.03 -2.59 21.31
C LYS A 44 -6.40 -3.57 20.31
N GLY A 45 -5.17 -3.30 19.84
CA GLY A 45 -4.41 -4.24 19.00
C GLY A 45 -4.82 -4.27 17.52
N THR A 46 -5.63 -3.31 17.07
CA THR A 46 -5.95 -3.14 15.65
C THR A 46 -4.72 -2.66 14.88
N LEU A 47 -4.54 -3.13 13.64
CA LEU A 47 -3.49 -2.62 12.76
C LEU A 47 -4.01 -1.40 12.02
N VAL A 48 -3.29 -0.28 12.12
CA VAL A 48 -3.57 0.96 11.41
C VAL A 48 -2.52 1.13 10.32
N TRP A 49 -2.99 1.21 9.08
CA TRP A 49 -2.19 1.38 7.88
C TRP A 49 -2.30 2.83 7.40
N LYS A 50 -1.18 3.42 6.98
CA LYS A 50 -1.14 4.77 6.41
C LYS A 50 -0.22 4.83 5.20
N CYS A 51 -0.73 5.27 4.06
CA CYS A 51 0.06 5.52 2.86
C CYS A 51 0.59 6.97 2.86
N TYR A 52 1.86 7.16 2.52
CA TYR A 52 2.51 8.48 2.50
C TYR A 52 3.75 8.54 1.59
N GLY A 53 4.29 9.74 1.43
CA GLY A 53 5.59 9.98 0.80
C GLY A 53 5.55 10.11 -0.72
N TYR A 54 6.72 9.98 -1.33
CA TYR A 54 6.95 10.17 -2.76
C TYR A 54 7.90 9.09 -3.29
N SER A 55 7.61 8.54 -4.46
CA SER A 55 8.52 7.64 -5.16
C SER A 55 9.38 8.43 -6.14
N ILE A 56 10.67 8.56 -5.83
CA ILE A 56 11.64 9.24 -6.71
C ILE A 56 11.84 8.44 -8.01
N SER A 57 11.89 7.12 -7.94
CA SER A 57 12.21 6.28 -9.11
C SER A 57 11.05 6.15 -10.11
N LEU A 58 9.82 6.45 -9.69
CA LEU A 58 8.67 6.53 -10.59
C LEU A 58 8.18 7.97 -10.83
N ASP A 59 8.72 8.95 -10.11
CA ASP A 59 8.25 10.33 -10.09
C ASP A 59 6.74 10.43 -9.77
N LEU A 60 6.30 9.66 -8.75
CA LEU A 60 4.90 9.56 -8.37
C LEU A 60 4.70 9.86 -6.88
N PRO A 61 3.76 10.76 -6.51
CA PRO A 61 3.38 10.97 -5.13
C PRO A 61 2.43 9.87 -4.63
N SER A 62 2.43 9.65 -3.33
CA SER A 62 1.33 8.99 -2.62
C SER A 62 0.10 9.87 -2.68
N LYS A 63 -1.09 9.28 -2.84
CA LYS A 63 -2.37 10.00 -2.77
C LYS A 63 -3.05 9.73 -1.43
N GLN A 64 -3.85 10.69 -0.97
CA GLN A 64 -4.57 10.58 0.31
C GLN A 64 -5.53 9.38 0.32
N GLU A 65 -6.20 9.14 -0.80
CA GLU A 65 -7.13 8.03 -1.00
C GLU A 65 -6.49 6.64 -1.00
N ASP A 66 -5.16 6.53 -1.21
CA ASP A 66 -4.47 5.23 -1.25
C ASP A 66 -4.55 4.51 0.09
N THR A 67 -4.60 5.26 1.20
CA THR A 67 -4.84 4.70 2.53
C THR A 67 -6.21 4.03 2.60
N PHE A 68 -7.26 4.68 2.11
CA PHE A 68 -8.62 4.14 2.13
C PHE A 68 -8.75 2.87 1.27
N ILE A 69 -8.15 2.89 0.09
CA ILE A 69 -8.12 1.73 -0.82
C ILE A 69 -7.40 0.56 -0.18
N LEU A 70 -6.24 0.79 0.46
CA LEU A 70 -5.50 -0.24 1.17
C LEU A 70 -6.32 -0.88 2.28
N HIS A 71 -7.02 -0.08 3.11
CA HIS A 71 -7.90 -0.60 4.16
C HIS A 71 -9.02 -1.47 3.59
N ASN A 72 -9.65 -1.05 2.50
CA ASN A 72 -10.70 -1.84 1.85
C ASN A 72 -10.17 -3.15 1.28
N GLN A 73 -8.99 -3.14 0.65
CA GLN A 73 -8.38 -4.35 0.09
C GLN A 73 -8.03 -5.36 1.20
N ILE A 74 -7.42 -4.91 2.29
CA ILE A 74 -7.09 -5.78 3.44
C ILE A 74 -8.36 -6.32 4.11
N GLY A 75 -9.40 -5.49 4.25
CA GLY A 75 -10.71 -5.91 4.76
C GLY A 75 -11.30 -7.04 3.92
N TYR A 76 -11.25 -6.92 2.60
CA TYR A 76 -11.70 -7.95 1.65
C TYR A 76 -10.90 -9.26 1.78
N GLU A 77 -9.57 -9.19 1.84
CA GLU A 77 -8.73 -10.38 1.97
C GLU A 77 -8.97 -11.12 3.29
N ASN A 78 -9.21 -10.41 4.40
CA ASN A 78 -9.52 -11.02 5.69
C ASN A 78 -10.92 -11.66 5.72
N LEU A 79 -11.91 -11.05 5.08
CA LEU A 79 -13.23 -11.65 4.90
C LEU A 79 -13.12 -12.95 4.09
N CYS A 80 -12.45 -12.91 2.93
CA CYS A 80 -12.30 -14.11 2.10
C CYS A 80 -11.54 -15.25 2.79
N LYS A 81 -10.52 -14.96 3.62
CA LYS A 81 -9.80 -15.99 4.40
C LYS A 81 -10.59 -16.58 5.56
N SER A 82 -11.69 -15.96 5.98
CA SER A 82 -12.55 -16.46 7.06
C SER A 82 -13.61 -17.46 6.57
N TYR A 83 -13.72 -17.67 5.25
CA TYR A 83 -14.68 -18.55 4.60
C TYR A 83 -14.05 -19.81 3.94
N PHE A 84 -12.77 -20.09 4.22
CA PHE A 84 -12.08 -21.31 3.79
C PHE A 84 -11.46 -22.04 4.98
#